data_AF-A0A7X7VXS3-F1
#
_entry.id   AF-A0A7X7VXS3-F1
#
_cell.length_a   1.000
_cell.length_b   1.000
_cell.length_c   1.000
_cell.angle_alpha   90.00
_cell.angle_beta   90.00
_cell.angle_gamma   90.00
#
_symmetry.space_group_name_H-M   'P 1'
#
loop_
_entity.id
_entity.type
_entity.pdbx_description
1 polymer ?
#
loop_
_entity_poly.entity_id
_entity_poly.type
_entity_poly.pdbx_seq_one_letter_code
_entity_poly.pdbx_strand_id
1 'polypeptide(L)'
;MAEPQKRFVERRKGPDAVVKAVWWTAGISWLLFIAALVFVETARPEVETFFDRQFNISIRDYWDENALLYVFIILVLNFAVCTMGFIFNMARHRRKTDRFNKSIIIMGLLSLAGILWYLFR
;
A
#
# COMPACT_ATOMS: atom_id res chain seq x y z
N MET A 1 20.38 -11.81 57.53
CA MET A 1 18.99 -12.03 57.09
C MET A 1 18.87 -11.43 55.70
N ALA A 2 18.78 -12.26 54.65
CA ALA A 2 18.70 -11.79 53.27
C ALA A 2 17.22 -11.65 52.88
N GLU A 3 16.79 -10.46 52.45
CA GLU A 3 15.42 -10.24 52.02
C GLU A 3 15.14 -10.98 50.70
N PRO A 4 13.96 -11.60 50.53
CA PRO A 4 13.62 -12.27 49.29
C PRO A 4 13.37 -11.21 48.21
N GLN A 5 14.25 -11.20 47.20
CA GLN A 5 14.11 -10.36 46.01
C GLN A 5 12.78 -10.69 45.30
N LYS A 6 11.77 -9.84 45.50
CA LYS A 6 10.50 -9.94 44.78
C LYS A 6 10.78 -9.74 43.28
N ARG A 7 10.82 -10.85 42.52
CA ARG A 7 10.80 -10.81 41.05
C ARG A 7 9.49 -10.16 40.63
N PHE A 8 9.54 -8.89 40.24
CA PHE A 8 8.46 -8.26 39.51
C PHE A 8 8.32 -9.00 38.17
N VAL A 9 7.37 -9.94 38.10
CA VAL A 9 6.96 -10.52 36.84
C VAL A 9 6.25 -9.41 36.08
N GLU A 10 6.96 -8.79 35.15
CA GLU A 10 6.42 -7.72 34.32
C GLU A 10 5.31 -8.32 33.43
N ARG A 11 4.06 -8.24 33.90
CA ARG A 11 2.85 -8.70 33.20
C ARG A 11 2.50 -7.83 31.97
N ARG A 12 3.43 -7.02 31.48
CA ARG A 12 3.30 -6.34 30.19
C ARG A 12 3.60 -7.40 29.12
N LYS A 13 2.62 -8.27 28.85
CA LYS A 13 2.49 -8.91 27.53
C LYS A 13 2.40 -7.75 26.54
N GLY A 14 3.53 -7.48 25.93
CA GLY A 14 3.75 -6.29 25.13
C GLY A 14 2.81 -6.24 23.92
N PRO A 15 2.75 -5.07 23.27
CA PRO A 15 1.78 -4.73 22.25
C PRO A 15 2.13 -5.34 20.87
N ASP A 16 2.77 -6.51 20.88
CA ASP A 16 3.59 -7.02 19.79
C ASP A 16 2.74 -7.44 18.59
N ALA A 17 1.54 -7.98 18.83
CA ALA A 17 0.65 -8.41 17.76
C ALA A 17 0.21 -7.25 16.86
N VAL A 18 -0.13 -6.09 17.45
CA VAL A 18 -0.60 -4.92 16.68
C VAL A 18 0.57 -4.20 16.01
N VAL A 19 1.72 -4.07 16.69
CA VAL A 19 2.92 -3.50 16.06
C VAL A 19 3.36 -4.36 14.88
N LYS A 20 3.30 -5.69 15.03
CA LYS A 20 3.55 -6.64 13.96
C LYS A 20 2.51 -6.52 12.84
N ALA A 21 1.22 -6.38 13.15
CA ALA A 21 0.17 -6.17 12.15
C ALA A 21 0.35 -4.86 11.35
N VAL A 22 0.73 -3.77 12.02
CA VAL A 22 1.02 -2.49 11.37
C VAL A 22 2.26 -2.59 10.47
N TRP A 23 3.27 -3.35 10.89
CA TRP A 23 4.46 -3.60 10.06
C TRP A 23 4.12 -4.47 8.83
N TRP A 24 3.33 -5.53 9.00
CA TRP A 24 2.85 -6.38 7.90
C TRP A 24 1.98 -5.61 6.92
N THR A 25 1.03 -4.81 7.40
CA THR A 25 0.17 -3.97 6.53
C THR A 25 1.00 -2.99 5.71
N ALA A 26 2.00 -2.33 6.33
CA ALA A 26 2.92 -1.46 5.59
C ALA A 26 3.71 -2.22 4.51
N GLY A 27 4.22 -3.42 4.82
CA GLY A 27 4.93 -4.26 3.86
C GLY A 27 4.05 -4.70 2.69
N ILE A 28 2.82 -5.14 2.97
CA ILE A 28 1.85 -5.56 1.95
C ILE A 28 1.45 -4.37 1.07
N SER A 29 1.19 -3.19 1.66
CA SER A 29 0.86 -1.98 0.91
C SER A 29 1.99 -1.56 -0.04
N TRP A 30 3.25 -1.66 0.38
CA TRP A 30 4.38 -1.40 -0.51
C TRP A 30 4.45 -2.37 -1.68
N LEU A 31 4.26 -3.67 -1.41
CA LEU A 31 4.28 -4.70 -2.46
C LEU A 31 3.16 -4.47 -3.47
N LEU A 32 1.94 -4.20 -3.00
CA LEU A 32 0.80 -3.88 -3.87
C LEU A 32 1.05 -2.59 -4.67
N PHE A 33 1.68 -1.59 -4.07
CA PHE A 33 1.98 -0.34 -4.78
C PHE A 33 3.00 -0.55 -5.90
N ILE A 34 4.05 -1.32 -5.66
CA ILE A 34 5.03 -1.69 -6.69
C ILE A 34 4.35 -2.49 -7.81
N ALA A 35 3.49 -3.45 -7.46
CA ALA A 35 2.72 -4.19 -8.46
C ALA A 35 1.86 -3.26 -9.33
N ALA A 36 1.17 -2.29 -8.73
CA ALA A 36 0.39 -1.30 -9.47
C ALA A 36 1.26 -0.52 -10.46
N LEU A 37 2.48 -0.12 -10.08
CA LEU A 37 3.40 0.58 -10.99
C LEU A 37 3.80 -0.26 -12.20
N VAL A 38 4.10 -1.54 -12.00
CA VAL A 38 4.42 -2.47 -13.10
C VAL A 38 3.24 -2.56 -14.08
N PHE A 39 2.02 -2.70 -13.57
CA PHE A 39 0.85 -2.77 -14.43
C PHE A 39 0.55 -1.44 -15.14
N VAL A 40 0.83 -0.29 -14.50
CA VAL A 40 0.70 1.02 -15.15
C VAL A 40 1.69 1.14 -16.31
N GLU A 41 2.91 0.65 -16.19
CA GLU A 41 3.86 0.63 -17.30
C GLU A 41 3.37 -0.24 -18.45
N THR A 42 2.79 -1.41 -18.17
CA THR A 42 2.20 -2.26 -19.22
C THR A 42 0.93 -1.66 -19.84
N ALA A 43 0.20 -0.83 -19.09
CA ALA A 43 -1.02 -0.20 -19.54
C ALA A 43 -0.76 1.02 -20.44
N ARG A 44 0.41 1.65 -20.30
CA ARG A 44 0.78 2.82 -21.10
C ARG A 44 0.86 2.41 -22.58
N PRO A 45 0.33 3.25 -23.49
CA PRO A 45 0.50 3.03 -24.92
C PRO A 45 2.00 2.98 -25.25
N GLU A 46 2.35 2.09 -26.18
CA GLU A 46 3.71 1.99 -26.69
C GLU A 46 4.01 3.30 -27.43
N VAL A 47 5.00 4.04 -26.95
CA VAL A 47 5.34 5.36 -27.50
C VAL A 47 6.05 5.14 -28.84
N GLU A 48 5.59 5.76 -29.92
CA GLU A 48 6.23 5.68 -31.24
C GLU A 48 7.72 5.99 -31.15
N THR A 49 8.56 4.96 -31.28
CA THR A 49 10.00 5.13 -31.33
C THR A 49 10.39 5.54 -32.75
N PHE A 50 11.52 6.25 -32.90
CA PHE A 50 12.02 6.68 -34.21
C PHE A 50 12.17 5.51 -35.21
N PHE A 51 12.44 4.30 -34.70
CA PHE A 51 12.54 3.07 -35.49
C PHE A 51 11.18 2.59 -36.01
N ASP A 52 10.09 2.72 -35.24
CA ASP A 52 8.77 2.22 -35.66
C ASP A 52 8.21 2.98 -36.86
N ARG A 53 8.50 4.28 -36.94
CA ARG A 53 8.21 5.13 -38.11
C ARG A 53 9.00 4.72 -39.35
N GLN A 54 10.19 4.15 -39.20
CA GLN A 54 11.00 3.69 -40.32
C GLN A 54 10.53 2.33 -40.87
N PHE A 55 9.92 1.50 -40.01
CA PHE A 55 9.43 0.16 -40.37
C PHE A 55 7.91 0.07 -40.59
N ASN A 56 7.18 1.19 -40.44
CA ASN A 56 5.74 1.30 -40.72
C ASN A 56 4.90 0.28 -39.92
N ILE A 57 5.31 0.04 -38.67
CA ILE A 57 4.64 -0.88 -37.76
C ILE A 57 3.50 -0.12 -37.09
N SER A 58 2.26 -0.61 -37.20
CA SER A 58 1.10 0.01 -36.56
C SER A 58 1.16 -0.22 -35.05
N ILE A 59 1.53 0.81 -34.29
CA ILE A 59 1.63 0.74 -32.83
C ILE A 59 0.27 0.98 -32.20
N ARG A 60 0.07 0.36 -31.03
CA ARG A 60 -1.12 0.55 -30.20
C ARG A 60 -1.11 1.92 -29.52
N ASP A 61 -1.89 2.85 -30.07
CA ASP A 61 -2.03 4.23 -29.56
C ASP A 61 -3.13 4.38 -28.48
N TYR A 62 -3.63 3.26 -27.95
CA TYR A 62 -4.65 3.25 -26.89
C TYR A 62 -4.13 2.53 -25.64
N TRP A 63 -4.64 2.97 -24.48
CA TRP A 63 -4.34 2.32 -23.21
C TRP A 63 -4.97 0.93 -23.17
N ASP A 64 -4.25 -0.05 -22.63
CA ASP A 64 -4.82 -1.38 -22.42
C ASP A 64 -5.82 -1.34 -21.27
N GLU A 65 -7.11 -1.37 -21.61
CA GLU A 65 -8.21 -1.31 -20.64
C GLU A 65 -8.19 -2.50 -19.66
N ASN A 66 -7.68 -3.67 -20.07
CA ASN A 66 -7.53 -4.80 -19.15
C ASN A 66 -6.41 -4.54 -18.13
N ALA A 67 -5.28 -3.99 -18.58
CA ALA A 67 -4.18 -3.62 -17.70
C ALA A 67 -4.61 -2.52 -16.71
N LEU A 68 -5.35 -1.52 -17.18
CA LEU A 68 -5.93 -0.48 -16.32
C LEU A 68 -6.92 -1.05 -15.28
N LEU A 69 -7.74 -2.03 -15.66
CA LEU A 69 -8.63 -2.72 -14.72
C LEU A 69 -7.82 -3.44 -13.61
N TYR A 70 -6.71 -4.10 -13.96
CA TYR A 70 -5.83 -4.72 -12.97
C TYR A 70 -5.20 -3.69 -12.03
N VAL A 71 -4.72 -2.56 -12.56
CA VAL A 71 -4.22 -1.44 -11.75
C VAL A 71 -5.30 -0.98 -10.77
N PHE A 72 -6.52 -0.75 -11.26
CA PHE A 72 -7.65 -0.32 -10.44
C PHE A 72 -7.93 -1.31 -9.29
N ILE A 73 -8.02 -2.61 -9.59
CA ILE A 73 -8.24 -3.65 -8.57
C ILE A 73 -7.12 -3.64 -7.52
N ILE A 74 -5.86 -3.53 -7.95
CA ILE A 74 -4.70 -3.48 -7.02
C ILE A 74 -4.78 -2.24 -6.13
N LEU A 75 -5.14 -1.07 -6.67
CA LEU A 75 -5.28 0.16 -5.89
C LEU A 75 -6.41 0.05 -4.87
N VAL A 76 -7.55 -0.54 -5.24
CA VAL A 76 -8.68 -0.78 -4.32
C VAL A 76 -8.25 -1.71 -3.18
N LEU A 77 -7.54 -2.81 -3.50
CA LEU A 77 -7.00 -3.72 -2.49
C LEU A 77 -6.01 -3.02 -1.57
N ASN A 78 -5.11 -2.19 -2.11
CA ASN A 78 -4.13 -1.45 -1.32
C ASN A 78 -4.82 -0.44 -0.38
N PHE A 79 -5.83 0.26 -0.88
CA PHE A 79 -6.64 1.16 -0.08
C PHE A 79 -7.35 0.44 1.07
N ALA A 80 -7.90 -0.76 0.82
CA ALA A 80 -8.50 -1.58 1.87
C ALA A 80 -7.47 -2.03 2.93
N VAL A 81 -6.27 -2.44 2.53
CA VAL A 81 -5.17 -2.79 3.45
C VAL A 81 -4.74 -1.58 4.29
N CYS A 82 -4.59 -0.42 3.67
CA CYS A 82 -4.25 0.82 4.38
C CYS A 82 -5.34 1.19 5.39
N THR A 83 -6.62 1.07 5.01
CA THR A 83 -7.76 1.36 5.89
C THR A 83 -7.81 0.40 7.07
N MET A 84 -7.59 -0.90 6.85
CA MET A 84 -7.50 -1.88 7.94
C MET A 84 -6.33 -1.56 8.89
N GLY A 85 -5.15 -1.24 8.35
CA GLY A 85 -3.99 -0.83 9.14
C GLY A 85 -4.27 0.42 9.98
N PHE A 86 -5.01 1.38 9.42
CA PHE A 86 -5.45 2.58 10.13
C PHE A 86 -6.46 2.25 11.24
N ILE A 87 -7.47 1.42 10.98
CA ILE A 87 -8.48 1.00 11.95
C ILE A 87 -7.82 0.24 13.12
N PHE A 88 -6.90 -0.69 12.84
CA PHE A 88 -6.18 -1.41 13.90
C PHE A 88 -5.35 -0.46 14.77
N ASN A 89 -4.76 0.57 14.18
CA ASN A 89 -4.03 1.59 14.91
C ASN A 89 -4.98 2.48 15.74
N MET A 90 -6.14 2.86 15.19
CA MET A 90 -7.13 3.69 15.86
C MET A 90 -7.85 2.97 17.01
N ALA A 91 -8.14 1.67 16.87
CA ALA A 91 -8.71 0.84 17.94
C ALA A 91 -7.83 0.81 19.21
N ARG A 92 -6.52 1.09 19.05
CA ARG A 92 -5.54 1.13 20.13
C ARG A 92 -5.32 2.51 20.74
N HIS A 93 -5.84 3.58 20.14
CA HIS A 93 -5.60 4.98 20.54
C HIS A 93 -6.13 5.39 21.92
N ARG A 94 -6.61 4.44 22.75
CA ARG A 94 -6.77 4.65 24.20
C ARG A 94 -5.44 4.86 24.95
N ARG A 95 -4.27 4.77 24.30
CA ARG A 95 -2.96 5.13 24.90
C ARG A 95 -2.23 6.18 24.05
N LYS A 96 -1.87 7.30 24.70
CA LYS A 96 -1.39 8.61 24.18
C LYS A 96 -0.09 8.61 23.34
N THR A 97 0.49 7.46 22.99
CA THR A 97 1.91 7.37 22.53
C THR A 97 2.14 6.62 21.21
N ASP A 98 1.12 6.09 20.54
CA ASP A 98 1.34 5.42 19.25
C ASP A 98 1.55 6.45 18.13
N ARG A 99 2.72 6.38 17.49
CA ARG A 99 3.07 7.22 16.33
C ARG A 99 2.46 6.58 15.08
N PHE A 100 1.59 7.31 14.38
CA PHE A 100 1.06 6.85 13.10
C PHE A 100 2.19 6.61 12.09
N ASN A 101 2.16 5.45 11.42
CA ASN A 101 3.00 5.21 10.25
C ASN A 101 2.51 6.09 9.10
N LYS A 102 3.17 7.24 8.93
CA LYS A 102 2.88 8.21 7.87
C LYS A 102 2.86 7.57 6.47
N SER A 103 3.68 6.53 6.25
CA SER A 103 3.72 5.79 4.99
C SER A 103 2.39 5.15 4.61
N ILE A 104 1.63 4.59 5.57
CA ILE A 104 0.32 3.97 5.29
C ILE A 104 -0.68 5.04 4.87
N ILE A 105 -0.63 6.21 5.49
CA ILE A 105 -1.51 7.34 5.15
C ILE A 105 -1.18 7.84 3.74
N ILE A 106 0.11 8.04 3.43
CA ILE A 106 0.55 8.49 2.11
C ILE A 106 0.17 7.48 1.03
N MET A 107 0.42 6.18 1.25
CA MET A 107 0.04 5.10 0.33
C MET A 107 -1.47 5.05 0.13
N GLY A 108 -2.26 5.14 1.19
CA GLY A 108 -3.73 5.19 1.09
C GLY A 108 -4.23 6.39 0.28
N LEU A 109 -3.64 7.58 0.48
CA LEU A 109 -3.97 8.77 -0.30
C LEU A 109 -3.59 8.63 -1.78
N LEU A 110 -2.42 8.07 -2.08
CA LEU A 110 -1.98 7.80 -3.45
C LEU A 110 -2.89 6.77 -4.13
N SER A 111 -3.26 5.69 -3.44
CA SER A 111 -4.20 4.70 -3.97
C SER A 111 -5.57 5.32 -4.22
N LEU A 112 -6.07 6.15 -3.31
CA LEU A 112 -7.33 6.86 -3.50
C LEU A 112 -7.27 7.82 -4.70
N ALA A 113 -6.18 8.58 -4.85
CA ALA A 113 -6.00 9.48 -5.99
C ALA A 113 -6.00 8.71 -7.32
N GLY A 114 -5.31 7.55 -7.40
CA GLY A 114 -5.31 6.72 -8.61
C GLY A 114 -6.66 6.10 -8.93
N ILE A 115 -7.42 5.67 -7.90
CA ILE A 115 -8.80 5.20 -8.04
C ILE A 115 -9.69 6.31 -8.62
N LEU A 116 -9.61 7.52 -8.06
CA LEU A 116 -10.39 8.66 -8.53
C LEU A 116 -10.02 9.02 -9.97
N TRP A 117 -8.73 9.06 -10.30
CA TRP A 117 -8.29 9.30 -11.66
C TRP A 117 -8.87 8.28 -12.65
N TYR A 118 -8.86 6.99 -12.32
CA TYR A 118 -9.45 5.95 -13.17
C TYR A 118 -10.97 6.14 -13.35
N LEU A 119 -11.68 6.56 -12.31
CA LEU A 119 -13.14 6.78 -12.36
C LEU A 119 -13.54 8.06 -13.11
N PHE A 120 -12.68 9.08 -13.16
CA PHE A 120 -12.95 10.38 -13.77
C PHE A 120 -12.20 10.62 -15.10
N ARG A 121 -11.45 9.64 -15.58
CA ARG A 121 -10.73 9.65 -16.86
C ARG A 121 -11.68 9.76 -18.05
#